data_AF-A0A959DYR2-F1
#
_entry.id   AF-A0A959DYR2-F1
#
_cell.length_a   1.000
_cell.length_b   1.000
_cell.length_c   1.000
_cell.angle_alpha   90.00
_cell.angle_beta   90.00
_cell.angle_gamma   90.00
#
_symmetry.space_group_name_H-M   'P 1'
#
loop_
_entity.id
_entity.type
_entity.pdbx_description
1 polymer ?
#
loop_
_entity_poly.entity_id
_entity_poly.type
_entity_poly.pdbx_seq_one_letter_code
_entity_poly.pdbx_strand_id
1 'polypeptide(L)'
;MKPVDFFIFKRLLSEVYFKAFNEQLTQLPHGKAQMLSWVIFEQTGEMLSYKSLGNYVQAILEADPKKVNPTSATLGILAGFLRSNNNQVPNSKNRSGHSFTWYQYRTSVLRERTRMS
;
A
#
# COMPACT_ATOMS: atom_id res chain seq x y z
N MET A 1 -11.40 -10.43 0.28
CA MET A 1 -10.83 -10.02 -1.03
C MET A 1 -10.65 -11.24 -1.95
N LYS A 2 -10.69 -11.12 -3.29
CA LYS A 2 -10.41 -12.24 -4.21
C LYS A 2 -8.93 -12.67 -4.14
N PRO A 3 -8.55 -13.93 -4.41
CA PRO A 3 -7.16 -14.39 -4.29
C PRO A 3 -6.16 -13.57 -5.13
N VAL A 4 -6.52 -13.23 -6.38
CA VAL A 4 -5.68 -12.40 -7.25
C VAL A 4 -5.46 -11.00 -6.69
N ASP A 5 -6.50 -10.37 -6.15
CA ASP A 5 -6.38 -9.04 -5.58
C ASP A 5 -5.60 -9.07 -4.26
N PHE A 6 -5.69 -10.16 -3.49
CA PHE A 6 -4.89 -10.35 -2.29
C PHE A 6 -3.40 -10.52 -2.60
N PHE A 7 -3.05 -11.25 -3.66
CA PHE A 7 -1.67 -11.32 -4.15
C PHE A 7 -1.13 -9.93 -4.51
N ILE A 8 -1.90 -9.12 -5.24
CA ILE A 8 -1.50 -7.76 -5.63
C ILE A 8 -1.39 -6.85 -4.39
N PHE A 9 -2.32 -6.99 -3.44
CA PHE A 9 -2.28 -6.26 -2.17
C PHE A 9 -1.05 -6.60 -1.33
N LYS A 10 -0.70 -7.89 -1.22
CA LYS A 10 0.53 -8.34 -0.56
C LYS A 10 1.77 -7.71 -1.20
N ARG A 11 1.85 -7.71 -2.54
CA ARG A 11 2.95 -7.08 -3.27
C ARG A 11 3.01 -5.58 -3.00
N LEU A 12 1.87 -4.89 -3.10
CA LEU A 12 1.77 -3.45 -2.83
C LEU A 12 2.30 -3.10 -1.44
N LEU A 13 1.82 -3.79 -0.39
CA LEU A 13 2.24 -3.48 0.97
C LEU A 13 3.72 -3.83 1.23
N SER A 14 4.24 -4.88 0.58
CA SER A 14 5.65 -5.24 0.66
C SER A 14 6.55 -4.17 0.03
N GLU A 15 6.17 -3.64 -1.14
CA GLU A 15 6.87 -2.55 -1.81
C GLU A 15 6.78 -1.25 -0.99
N VAL A 16 5.62 -0.96 -0.38
CA VAL A 16 5.45 0.21 0.50
C VAL A 16 6.37 0.11 1.72
N TYR A 17 6.42 -1.06 2.36
CA TYR A 17 7.29 -1.30 3.51
C TYR A 17 8.77 -1.18 3.11
N PHE A 18 9.15 -1.78 1.98
CA PHE A 18 10.50 -1.68 1.46
C PHE A 18 10.89 -0.24 1.13
N LYS A 19 9.99 0.54 0.51
CA LYS A 19 10.24 1.96 0.24
C LYS A 19 10.42 2.79 1.52
N ALA A 20 9.64 2.50 2.56
CA ALA A 20 9.67 3.25 3.81
C ALA A 20 10.89 2.90 4.69
N PHE A 21 11.31 1.64 4.70
CA PHE A 21 12.31 1.14 5.67
C PHE A 21 13.54 0.50 5.04
N ASN A 22 13.57 0.29 3.72
CA ASN A 22 14.60 -0.47 3.00
C ASN A 22 14.78 -1.90 3.57
N GLU A 23 13.67 -2.51 4.01
CA GLU A 23 13.61 -3.80 4.66
C GLU A 23 12.54 -4.69 4.01
N GLN A 24 12.67 -6.02 4.12
CA GLN A 24 11.60 -6.94 3.75
C GLN A 24 10.42 -6.84 4.72
N LEU A 25 9.21 -7.06 4.22
CA LEU A 25 8.01 -7.02 5.04
C LEU A 25 8.07 -8.08 6.16
N THR A 26 8.13 -7.62 7.39
CA THR A 26 8.08 -8.43 8.62
C THR A 26 6.89 -8.01 9.47
N GLN A 27 6.78 -8.55 10.69
CA GLN A 27 5.83 -8.03 11.67
C GLN A 27 6.05 -6.52 11.86
N LEU A 28 4.98 -5.78 12.07
CA LEU A 28 5.03 -4.32 12.18
C LEU A 28 4.83 -3.92 13.66
N PRO A 29 5.91 -3.70 14.44
CA PRO A 29 5.81 -3.17 15.79
C PRO A 29 5.05 -1.85 15.83
N HIS A 30 4.44 -1.53 16.97
CA HIS A 30 3.63 -0.33 17.14
C HIS A 30 4.34 0.96 16.68
N GLY A 31 5.59 1.17 17.10
CA GLY A 31 6.39 2.34 16.70
C GLY A 31 6.66 2.40 15.19
N LYS A 32 6.98 1.27 14.55
CA LYS A 32 7.14 1.21 13.08
C LYS A 32 5.81 1.45 12.36
N ALA A 33 4.68 1.01 12.92
CA ALA A 33 3.37 1.29 12.35
C ALA A 33 3.03 2.78 12.37
N GLN A 34 3.35 3.48 13.46
CA GLN A 34 3.19 4.93 13.57
C GLN A 34 4.11 5.66 12.59
N MET A 35 5.38 5.24 12.50
CA MET A 35 6.33 5.82 11.55
C MET A 35 5.88 5.61 10.10
N LEU A 36 5.40 4.41 9.74
CA LEU A 36 4.87 4.13 8.40
C LEU A 36 3.66 5.01 8.08
N SER A 37 2.73 5.15 9.03
CA SER A 37 1.57 6.04 8.92
C SER A 37 2.00 7.49 8.67
N TRP A 38 3.03 7.97 9.38
CA TRP A 38 3.55 9.32 9.24
C TRP A 38 4.23 9.55 7.89
N VAL A 39 5.12 8.65 7.47
CA VAL A 39 5.85 8.76 6.20
C VAL A 39 4.90 8.71 4.99
N ILE A 40 3.84 7.89 5.06
CA ILE A 40 2.78 7.88 4.04
C ILE A 40 2.09 9.24 3.99
N PHE A 41 1.74 9.81 5.15
CA PHE A 41 1.09 11.12 5.23
C PHE A 41 1.97 12.24 4.68
N GLU A 42 3.26 12.28 5.03
CA GLU A 42 4.18 13.31 4.54
C GLU A 42 4.30 13.31 3.01
N GLN A 43 4.29 12.14 2.38
CA GLN A 43 4.48 12.02 0.94
C GLN A 43 3.18 12.10 0.13
N THR A 44 2.04 11.74 0.73
CA THR A 44 0.75 11.66 0.01
C THR A 44 -0.23 12.74 0.41
N GLY A 45 -0.02 13.39 1.56
CA GLY A 45 -0.98 14.30 2.18
C GLY A 45 -2.19 13.60 2.81
N GLU A 46 -2.23 12.26 2.79
CA GLU A 46 -3.37 11.45 3.22
C GLU A 46 -2.96 10.50 4.34
N MET A 47 -3.75 10.46 5.40
CA MET A 47 -3.44 9.69 6.60
C MET A 47 -4.02 8.27 6.52
N LEU A 48 -3.18 7.26 6.75
CA LEU A 48 -3.63 5.89 7.01
C LEU A 48 -3.40 5.54 8.47
N SER A 49 -4.44 5.08 9.17
CA SER A 49 -4.30 4.66 10.56
C SER A 49 -3.24 3.56 10.72
N TYR A 50 -2.31 3.77 11.65
CA TYR A 50 -1.30 2.77 12.02
C TYR A 50 -1.93 1.44 12.48
N LYS A 51 -3.16 1.46 13.05
CA LYS A 51 -3.90 0.24 13.41
C LYS A 51 -4.30 -0.55 12.17
N SER A 52 -4.80 0.15 11.14
CA SER A 52 -5.15 -0.48 9.87
C SER A 52 -3.92 -1.05 9.18
N LEU A 53 -2.80 -0.31 9.16
CA LEU A 53 -1.53 -0.79 8.64
C LEU A 53 -1.04 -2.06 9.37
N GLY A 54 -1.12 -2.08 10.70
CA GLY A 54 -0.81 -3.28 11.50
C GLY A 54 -1.69 -4.48 11.13
N ASN A 55 -3.01 -4.29 11.04
CA ASN A 55 -3.94 -5.36 10.64
C ASN A 55 -3.66 -5.87 9.22
N TYR A 56 -3.28 -4.98 8.30
CA TYR A 56 -2.94 -5.35 6.93
C TYR A 56 -1.68 -6.20 6.86
N VAL A 57 -0.62 -5.80 7.57
CA VAL A 57 0.61 -6.58 7.67
C VAL A 57 0.32 -7.95 8.29
N GLN A 58 -0.44 -7.99 9.39
CA GLN A 58 -0.78 -9.24 10.06
C GLN A 58 -1.50 -10.21 9.12
N ALA A 59 -2.53 -9.76 8.40
CA ALA A 59 -3.27 -10.62 7.48
C ALA A 59 -2.42 -11.14 6.31
N ILE A 60 -1.45 -10.33 5.83
CA ILE A 60 -0.50 -10.76 4.80
C ILE A 60 0.46 -11.84 5.33
N LEU A 61 0.96 -11.70 6.55
CA LEU A 61 1.85 -12.68 7.19
C LEU A 61 1.12 -14.00 7.49
N GLU A 62 -0.16 -13.92 7.87
CA GLU A 62 -1.02 -15.08 8.10
C GLU A 62 -1.59 -15.68 6.80
N ALA A 63 -1.35 -15.05 5.65
CA ALA A 63 -1.91 -15.42 4.35
C ALA A 63 -3.46 -15.54 4.35
N ASP A 64 -4.15 -14.72 5.15
CA ASP A 64 -5.60 -14.77 5.30
C ASP A 64 -6.30 -13.56 4.63
N PRO A 65 -6.84 -13.73 3.40
CA PRO A 65 -7.54 -12.66 2.68
C PRO A 65 -8.90 -12.27 3.26
N LYS A 66 -9.40 -12.98 4.29
CA LYS A 66 -10.68 -12.70 4.96
C LYS A 66 -10.53 -11.69 6.10
N LYS A 67 -9.32 -11.54 6.65
CA LYS A 67 -9.02 -10.60 7.75
C LYS A 67 -8.88 -9.15 7.31
N VAL A 68 -8.90 -8.88 6.01
CA VAL A 68 -8.69 -7.54 5.45
C VAL A 68 -9.67 -7.19 4.34
N ASN A 69 -10.09 -5.94 4.36
CA ASN A 69 -10.92 -5.35 3.32
C ASN A 69 -10.55 -3.87 3.11
N PRO A 70 -9.33 -3.58 2.61
CA PRO A 70 -8.92 -2.20 2.34
C PRO A 70 -9.84 -1.58 1.28
N THR A 71 -10.24 -0.32 1.50
CA THR A 71 -11.04 0.41 0.52
C THR A 71 -10.20 0.78 -0.69
N SER A 72 -10.82 1.09 -1.83
CA SER A 72 -10.11 1.60 -3.02
C SER A 72 -9.33 2.88 -2.72
N ALA A 73 -9.81 3.71 -1.79
CA ALA A 73 -9.10 4.90 -1.33
C ALA A 73 -7.80 4.51 -0.59
N THR A 74 -7.88 3.55 0.34
CA THR A 74 -6.69 3.02 1.05
C THR A 74 -5.66 2.46 0.07
N LEU A 75 -6.11 1.65 -0.90
CA LEU A 75 -5.23 1.08 -1.92
C LEU A 75 -4.60 2.18 -2.79
N GLY A 76 -5.36 3.22 -3.11
CA GLY A 76 -4.89 4.37 -3.87
C GLY A 76 -3.88 5.24 -3.13
N ILE A 77 -4.01 5.37 -1.80
CA ILE A 77 -3.01 6.05 -0.95
C ILE A 77 -1.70 5.26 -0.94
N LEU A 78 -1.76 3.95 -0.71
CA LEU A 78 -0.57 3.08 -0.73
C LEU A 78 0.12 3.08 -2.11
N ALA A 79 -0.64 2.98 -3.20
CA ALA A 79 -0.09 3.07 -4.55
C ALA A 79 0.45 4.47 -4.87
N GLY A 80 -0.19 5.52 -4.36
CA GLY A 80 0.29 6.89 -4.45
C GLY A 80 1.62 7.09 -3.74
N PHE A 81 1.76 6.51 -2.54
CA PHE A 81 3.01 6.51 -1.78
C PHE A 81 4.16 5.84 -2.55
N LEU A 82 3.91 4.80 -3.35
CA LEU A 82 4.98 4.24 -4.18
C LEU A 82 5.44 5.20 -5.28
N ARG A 83 4.52 6.00 -5.81
CA ARG A 83 4.77 6.94 -6.92
C ARG A 83 5.30 8.31 -6.50
N SER A 84 5.12 8.71 -5.23
CA SER A 84 5.67 9.96 -4.72
C SER A 84 7.19 9.93 -4.79
N ASN A 85 7.79 10.92 -5.44
CA ASN A 85 9.23 11.15 -5.31
C ASN A 85 9.47 12.06 -4.11
N ASN A 86 10.60 11.88 -3.40
CA ASN A 86 10.94 12.61 -2.17
C ASN A 86 10.94 14.16 -2.30
N ASN A 87 10.79 14.71 -3.51
CA ASN A 87 10.89 16.14 -3.81
C ASN A 87 9.57 16.76 -4.33
N GLN A 88 8.43 16.07 -4.28
CA GLN A 88 7.16 16.64 -4.75
C GLN A 88 6.19 16.86 -3.58
N VAL A 89 5.83 18.12 -3.35
CA VAL A 89 4.77 18.49 -2.40
C VAL A 89 3.45 17.88 -2.89
N PRO A 90 2.72 17.13 -2.06
CA PRO A 90 1.47 16.50 -2.48
C PRO A 90 0.43 17.56 -2.81
N ASN A 91 -0.01 17.60 -4.07
CA ASN A 91 -1.11 18.46 -4.50
C ASN A 91 -2.43 17.82 -4.03
N SER A 92 -2.88 18.17 -2.82
CA SER A 92 -4.02 17.57 -2.09
C SER A 92 -5.39 17.70 -2.75
N LYS A 93 -5.47 18.19 -4.00
CA LYS A 93 -6.74 18.52 -4.69
C LYS A 93 -7.32 17.39 -5.55
N ASN A 94 -6.69 16.22 -5.66
CA ASN A 94 -7.14 15.13 -6.55
C ASN A 94 -7.56 13.85 -5.82
N ARG A 95 -8.66 13.89 -5.04
CA ARG A 95 -9.28 12.69 -4.46
C ARG A 95 -9.77 11.69 -5.52
N SER A 96 -10.09 12.16 -6.73
CA SER A 96 -10.41 11.32 -7.90
C SER A 96 -9.21 10.49 -8.39
N GLY A 97 -7.98 10.83 -7.96
CA GLY A 97 -6.76 10.14 -8.34
C GLY A 97 -6.56 8.79 -7.66
N HIS A 98 -7.11 8.55 -6.46
CA HIS A 98 -6.78 7.34 -5.68
C HIS A 98 -7.25 6.05 -6.35
N SER A 99 -8.48 6.01 -6.84
CA SER A 99 -8.99 4.84 -7.57
C SER A 99 -8.19 4.59 -8.85
N PHE A 100 -7.73 5.66 -9.49
CA PHE A 100 -6.92 5.59 -10.70
C PHE A 100 -5.49 5.10 -10.40
N THR A 101 -4.82 5.60 -9.35
CA THR A 101 -3.48 5.16 -8.95
C THR A 101 -3.47 3.68 -8.57
N TRP A 102 -4.49 3.23 -7.83
CA TRP A 102 -4.67 1.81 -7.53
C TRP A 102 -4.87 0.99 -8.81
N TYR A 103 -5.76 1.41 -9.70
CA TYR A 103 -6.03 0.68 -10.94
C TYR A 103 -4.80 0.56 -11.84
N GLN A 104 -4.01 1.64 -11.95
CA GLN A 104 -2.75 1.63 -12.68
C GLN A 104 -1.76 0.62 -12.09
N TYR A 105 -1.56 0.63 -10.78
CA TYR A 105 -0.69 -0.32 -10.08
C TYR A 105 -1.16 -1.76 -10.25
N ARG A 106 -2.46 -2.01 -10.05
CA ARG A 106 -3.06 -3.34 -10.25
C ARG A 106 -2.82 -3.86 -11.66
N THR A 107 -3.00 -3.00 -12.66
CA THR A 107 -2.82 -3.36 -14.07
C THR A 107 -1.36 -3.65 -14.42
N SER A 108 -0.39 -2.90 -13.86
CA SER A 108 1.04 -3.18 -14.10
C SER A 108 1.46 -4.53 -13.54
N VAL A 109 1.06 -4.84 -12.29
CA VAL A 109 1.36 -6.13 -11.66
C VAL A 109 0.75 -7.30 -12.43
N LEU A 110 -0.49 -7.16 -12.91
CA LEU A 110 -1.14 -8.19 -13.72
C LEU A 110 -0.42 -8.42 -15.05
N ARG A 111 -0.01 -7.35 -15.75
CA ARG A 111 0.74 -7.45 -17.02
C ARG A 111 2.07 -8.14 -16.84
N GLU A 112 2.80 -7.85 -15.77
CA GLU A 112 4.07 -8.51 -15.45
C GLU A 112 3.89 -10.00 -15.22
N ARG A 113 2.85 -10.40 -14.48
CA ARG A 113 2.54 -11.80 -14.22
C ARG A 113 2.26 -12.58 -15.50
N THR A 114 1.51 -12.00 -16.44
CA THR A 114 1.19 -12.64 -17.72
C THR A 114 2.42 -12.81 -18.62
N ARG A 115 3.43 -11.94 -18.51
CA ARG A 115 4.68 -12.06 -19.30
C ARG A 115 5.64 -13.14 -18.77
N MET A 116 5.44 -13.59 -17.54
CA MET A 116 6.29 -14.60 -16.88
C MET A 116 5.67 -16.01 -16.88
N SER A 117 4.47 -16.17 -17.45
CA SER A 117 3.77 -17.46 -17.61
C SER A 117 3.89 -17.93 -19.04
#